data_AF-A0A7S0N9U2-F1
#
_entry.id   AF-A0A7S0N9U2-F1
#
_cell.length_a   1.000
_cell.length_b   1.000
_cell.length_c   1.000
_cell.angle_alpha   90.00
_cell.angle_beta   90.00
_cell.angle_gamma   90.00
#
_symmetry.space_group_name_H-M   'P 1'
#
loop_
_entity.id
_entity.type
_entity.pdbx_description
1 polymer ?
#
loop_
_entity_poly.entity_id
_entity_poly.type
_entity_poly.pdbx_seq_one_letter_code
_entity_poly.pdbx_strand_id
1 'polypeptide(L)'
;DEVESLTAARQAAVSGSEPSDAIRVVNALLTQIDALKSRPNVMILTTTNITQAVDLAFVDRADIKVYIGPPSVAARYAILRSCLEELRRAHIIEEAESFELPSRLEECVIGADDMVDDLASRKRSCGLALKAVAEACEGFSGRILRKLPFLAHTHLLQPRCSCEEYISALQQACNLERADRDILSG
;
A
#
# COMPACT_ATOMS: atom_id res chain seq x y z
N ASP A 1 -6.13 13.99 -8.88
CA ASP A 1 -5.05 13.46 -8.02
C ASP A 1 -4.00 14.54 -7.85
N GLU A 2 -3.20 14.48 -6.80
CA GLU A 2 -2.04 15.36 -6.57
C GLU A 2 -2.37 16.87 -6.59
N VAL A 3 -3.40 17.29 -5.84
CA VAL A 3 -3.85 18.70 -5.82
C VAL A 3 -2.79 19.68 -5.27
N GLU A 4 -1.74 19.19 -4.62
CA GLU A 4 -0.56 19.95 -4.23
C GLU A 4 0.15 20.58 -5.43
N SER A 5 0.12 19.95 -6.61
CA SER A 5 0.79 20.48 -7.82
C SER A 5 0.19 21.83 -8.24
N LEU A 6 -1.13 21.95 -8.10
CA LEU A 6 -1.88 23.19 -8.34
C LEU A 6 -1.55 24.25 -7.28
N THR A 7 -1.38 23.83 -6.03
CA THR A 7 -1.00 24.73 -4.94
C THR A 7 0.41 25.29 -5.15
N ALA A 8 1.37 24.42 -5.48
CA ALA A 8 2.76 24.79 -5.72
C ALA A 8 2.88 25.77 -6.89
N ALA A 9 2.18 25.52 -8.00
CA ALA A 9 2.13 26.44 -9.14
C ALA A 9 1.54 27.81 -8.76
N ARG A 10 0.49 27.83 -7.92
CA ARG A 10 -0.07 29.10 -7.42
C ARG A 10 0.93 29.86 -6.54
N GLN A 11 1.63 29.17 -5.63
CA GLN A 11 2.64 29.77 -4.76
C GLN A 11 3.84 30.32 -5.58
N ALA A 12 4.32 29.55 -6.57
CA ALA A 12 5.41 29.95 -7.46
C ALA A 12 5.04 31.16 -8.35
N ALA A 13 3.78 31.28 -8.76
CA ALA A 13 3.30 32.45 -9.49
C ALA A 13 3.15 33.68 -8.59
N VAL A 14 2.74 33.52 -7.33
CA VAL A 14 2.67 34.63 -6.35
C VAL A 14 4.07 35.13 -5.97
N SER A 15 5.08 34.26 -5.93
CA SER A 15 6.49 34.65 -5.71
C SER A 15 7.16 35.27 -6.95
N GLY A 16 6.45 35.43 -8.07
CA GLY A 16 6.94 36.08 -9.28
C GLY A 16 7.87 35.24 -10.16
N SER A 17 8.00 33.93 -9.87
CA SER A 17 8.85 32.99 -10.60
C SER A 17 8.16 32.31 -11.78
N GLU A 18 6.84 32.38 -11.88
CA GLU A 18 6.04 31.81 -12.97
C GLU A 18 4.94 32.78 -13.45
N PRO A 19 4.44 32.63 -14.71
CA PRO A 19 3.40 33.50 -15.26
C PRO A 19 2.09 33.39 -14.47
N SER A 20 1.31 34.50 -14.43
CA SER A 20 0.02 34.63 -13.74
C SER A 20 -1.06 33.61 -14.16
N ASP A 21 -0.79 32.84 -15.21
CA ASP A 21 -1.69 31.85 -15.78
C ASP A 21 -1.97 30.70 -14.81
N ALA A 22 -0.98 30.29 -14.01
CA ALA A 22 -1.18 29.27 -12.98
C ALA A 22 -2.24 29.69 -11.96
N ILE A 23 -2.24 30.97 -11.55
CA ILE A 23 -3.25 31.52 -10.63
C ILE A 23 -4.64 31.51 -11.29
N ARG A 24 -4.72 31.88 -12.57
CA ARG A 24 -5.99 31.86 -13.32
C ARG A 24 -6.57 30.46 -13.43
N VAL A 25 -5.72 29.47 -13.72
CA VAL A 25 -6.13 28.06 -13.82
C VAL A 25 -6.67 27.55 -12.48
N VAL A 26 -5.97 27.83 -11.38
CA VAL A 26 -6.40 27.40 -10.04
C VAL A 26 -7.73 28.04 -9.64
N ASN A 27 -7.89 29.35 -9.87
CA ASN A 27 -9.14 30.04 -9.56
C ASN A 27 -10.31 29.55 -10.42
N ALA A 28 -10.08 29.28 -11.72
CA ALA A 28 -11.08 28.70 -12.60
C ALA A 28 -11.50 27.31 -12.09
N LEU A 29 -10.55 26.46 -11.68
CA LEU A 29 -10.84 25.14 -11.13
C LEU A 29 -11.66 25.22 -9.84
N LEU A 30 -11.28 26.07 -8.89
CA LEU A 30 -12.03 26.28 -7.63
C LEU A 30 -13.48 26.73 -7.91
N THR A 31 -13.66 27.63 -8.87
CA THR A 31 -14.99 28.10 -9.30
C THR A 31 -15.85 26.94 -9.84
N GLN A 32 -15.26 26.04 -10.62
CA GLN A 32 -15.97 24.86 -11.13
C GLN A 32 -16.30 23.85 -10.02
N ILE A 33 -15.40 23.66 -9.04
CA ILE A 33 -15.67 22.83 -7.86
C ILE A 33 -16.88 23.38 -7.08
N ASP A 34 -16.93 24.70 -6.86
CA ASP A 34 -18.05 25.36 -6.15
C ASP A 34 -19.38 25.19 -6.92
N ALA A 35 -19.36 25.31 -8.25
CA ALA A 35 -20.54 25.08 -9.08
C ALA A 35 -21.04 23.62 -8.99
N LEU A 36 -20.12 22.65 -8.98
CA LEU A 36 -20.44 21.22 -8.89
C LEU A 36 -20.96 20.81 -7.51
N LYS A 37 -20.51 21.47 -6.43
CA LYS A 37 -20.97 21.19 -5.05
C LYS A 37 -22.48 21.36 -4.86
N SER A 38 -23.14 22.18 -5.68
CA SER A 38 -24.60 22.40 -5.64
C SER A 38 -25.43 21.24 -6.22
N ARG A 39 -24.80 20.29 -6.92
CA ARG A 39 -25.49 19.18 -7.58
C ARG A 39 -25.62 17.98 -6.63
N PRO A 40 -26.85 17.52 -6.31
CA PRO A 40 -27.06 16.46 -5.33
C PRO A 40 -26.55 15.07 -5.77
N ASN A 41 -26.23 14.92 -7.06
CA ASN A 41 -25.74 13.68 -7.66
C ASN A 41 -24.23 13.70 -7.98
N VAL A 42 -23.47 14.63 -7.39
CA VAL A 42 -22.03 14.78 -7.63
C VAL A 42 -21.26 14.60 -6.33
N MET A 43 -20.22 13.76 -6.37
CA MET A 43 -19.23 13.61 -5.29
C MET A 43 -17.85 13.91 -5.85
N ILE A 44 -17.09 14.77 -5.17
CA ILE A 44 -15.74 15.15 -5.56
C ILE A 44 -14.76 14.47 -4.61
N LEU A 45 -13.83 13.69 -5.17
CA LEU A 45 -12.74 13.06 -4.43
C LEU A 45 -11.41 13.65 -4.89
N THR A 46 -10.62 14.14 -3.94
CA THR A 46 -9.28 14.67 -4.17
C THR A 46 -8.29 14.01 -3.23
N THR A 47 -7.05 13.93 -3.68
CA THR A 47 -5.92 13.28 -3.00
C THR A 47 -4.74 14.23 -3.04
N THR A 48 -3.94 14.22 -1.97
CA THR A 48 -2.72 15.01 -1.88
C THR A 48 -1.62 14.25 -1.16
N ASN A 49 -0.40 14.29 -1.68
CA ASN A 49 0.76 13.67 -1.04
C ASN A 49 1.44 14.59 -0.03
N ILE A 50 1.13 15.90 -0.03
CA ILE A 50 1.76 16.89 0.85
C ILE A 50 0.75 17.37 1.89
N THR A 51 0.77 16.75 3.07
CA THR A 51 -0.17 17.06 4.16
C THR A 51 -0.06 18.48 4.70
N GLN A 52 1.10 19.12 4.58
CA GLN A 52 1.37 20.46 5.15
C GLN A 52 1.27 21.62 4.13
N ALA A 53 1.31 21.34 2.83
CA ALA A 53 1.38 22.36 1.78
C ALA A 53 0.10 22.49 0.95
N VAL A 54 -1.02 21.94 1.42
CA VAL A 54 -2.30 22.06 0.72
C VAL A 54 -2.80 23.51 0.83
N ASP A 55 -3.22 24.07 -0.29
CA ASP A 55 -3.81 25.42 -0.34
C ASP A 55 -5.05 25.49 0.54
N LEU A 56 -5.08 26.48 1.42
CA LEU A 56 -6.19 26.73 2.35
C LEU A 56 -7.54 26.80 1.63
N ALA A 57 -7.57 27.30 0.38
CA ALA A 57 -8.78 27.39 -0.42
C ALA A 57 -9.41 26.03 -0.76
N PHE A 58 -8.60 24.97 -0.92
CA PHE A 58 -9.10 23.60 -1.09
C PHE A 58 -9.52 22.99 0.25
N VAL A 59 -8.73 23.25 1.30
CA VAL A 59 -9.01 22.76 2.66
C VAL A 59 -10.34 23.32 3.18
N ASP A 60 -10.65 24.59 2.92
CA ASP A 60 -11.91 25.22 3.35
C ASP A 60 -13.15 24.67 2.62
N ARG A 61 -12.97 24.11 1.42
CA ARG A 61 -14.06 23.56 0.60
C ARG A 61 -14.33 22.07 0.86
N ALA A 62 -13.40 21.38 1.47
CA ALA A 62 -13.50 19.95 1.77
C ALA A 62 -14.35 19.72 3.03
N ASP A 63 -15.49 19.03 2.85
CA ASP A 63 -16.37 18.65 3.95
C ASP A 63 -15.76 17.54 4.83
N ILE A 64 -14.98 16.64 4.21
CA ILE A 64 -14.31 15.52 4.88
C ILE A 64 -12.81 15.57 4.56
N LYS A 65 -11.98 15.48 5.60
CA LYS A 65 -10.52 15.44 5.53
C LYS A 65 -10.03 14.18 6.22
N VAL A 66 -9.44 13.27 5.47
CA VAL A 66 -8.92 12.00 6.00
C VAL A 66 -7.45 11.91 5.69
N TYR A 67 -6.64 11.79 6.74
CA TYR A 67 -5.23 11.44 6.60
C TYR A 67 -5.11 9.92 6.46
N ILE A 68 -4.44 9.47 5.41
CA ILE A 68 -4.13 8.06 5.17
C ILE A 68 -2.63 7.88 5.37
N GLY A 69 -2.25 7.32 6.51
CA GLY A 69 -0.86 6.98 6.82
C GLY A 69 -0.40 5.69 6.13
N PRO A 70 0.85 5.26 6.39
CA PRO A 70 1.31 3.95 5.97
C PRO A 70 0.43 2.84 6.57
N PRO A 71 0.26 1.71 5.86
CA PRO A 71 -0.59 0.61 6.30
C PRO A 71 -0.11 0.02 7.64
N SER A 72 -1.08 -0.28 8.53
CA SER A 72 -0.84 -1.02 9.77
C SER A 72 -0.33 -2.44 9.50
N VAL A 73 0.26 -3.11 10.50
CA VAL A 73 0.75 -4.50 10.35
C VAL A 73 -0.33 -5.43 9.79
N ALA A 74 -1.56 -5.32 10.30
CA ALA A 74 -2.70 -6.11 9.82
C ALA A 74 -3.02 -5.83 8.34
N ALA A 75 -2.97 -4.56 7.92
CA ALA A 75 -3.17 -4.19 6.52
C ALA A 75 -2.01 -4.69 5.64
N ARG A 76 -0.76 -4.62 6.10
CA ARG A 76 0.41 -5.17 5.37
C ARG A 76 0.29 -6.67 5.20
N TYR A 77 -0.07 -7.39 6.26
CA TYR A 77 -0.33 -8.83 6.20
C TYR A 77 -1.44 -9.15 5.19
N ALA A 78 -2.57 -8.44 5.24
CA ALA A 78 -3.68 -8.65 4.31
C ALA A 78 -3.28 -8.39 2.85
N ILE A 79 -2.48 -7.35 2.58
CA ILE A 79 -1.96 -7.06 1.23
C ILE A 79 -1.05 -8.19 0.77
N LEU A 80 -0.05 -8.57 1.56
CA LEU A 80 0.91 -9.62 1.18
C LEU A 80 0.20 -10.98 1.00
N ARG A 81 -0.73 -11.34 1.91
CA ARG A 81 -1.56 -12.54 1.79
C ARG A 81 -2.36 -12.54 0.49
N SER A 82 -3.01 -11.42 0.15
CA SER A 82 -3.76 -11.32 -1.10
C SER A 82 -2.86 -11.52 -2.32
N CYS A 83 -1.61 -11.05 -2.29
CA CYS A 83 -0.65 -11.31 -3.36
C CYS A 83 -0.29 -12.79 -3.45
N LEU A 84 -0.06 -13.47 -2.32
CA LEU A 84 0.23 -14.90 -2.31
C LEU A 84 -0.93 -15.75 -2.83
N GLU A 85 -2.17 -15.41 -2.47
CA GLU A 85 -3.36 -16.10 -3.00
C GLU A 85 -3.50 -15.91 -4.52
N GLU A 86 -3.21 -14.71 -5.04
CA GLU A 86 -3.21 -14.48 -6.50
C GLU A 86 -2.12 -15.29 -7.22
N LEU A 87 -0.94 -15.46 -6.60
CA LEU A 87 0.14 -16.27 -7.15
C LEU A 87 -0.18 -17.77 -7.10
N ARG A 88 -0.90 -18.22 -6.07
CA ARG A 88 -1.45 -19.57 -5.99
C ARG A 88 -2.51 -19.80 -7.07
N ARG A 89 -3.43 -18.83 -7.25
CA ARG A 89 -4.43 -18.84 -8.33
C ARG A 89 -3.80 -18.88 -9.73
N ALA A 90 -2.64 -18.24 -9.89
CA ALA A 90 -1.86 -18.26 -11.13
C ALA A 90 -0.96 -19.51 -11.28
N HIS A 91 -0.98 -20.45 -10.34
CA HIS A 91 -0.13 -21.65 -10.30
C HIS A 91 1.39 -21.36 -10.31
N ILE A 92 1.80 -20.23 -9.72
CA ILE A 92 3.21 -19.91 -9.43
C ILE A 92 3.62 -20.51 -8.07
N ILE A 93 2.71 -20.44 -7.10
CA ILE A 93 2.84 -21.12 -5.81
C ILE A 93 2.04 -22.42 -5.90
N GLU A 94 2.73 -23.56 -5.78
CA GLU A 94 2.13 -24.90 -5.85
C GLU A 94 1.89 -25.42 -4.44
N GLU A 95 0.63 -25.37 -4.00
CA GLU A 95 0.16 -25.96 -2.74
C GLU A 95 -1.12 -26.74 -2.98
N ALA A 96 -1.53 -27.56 -1.99
CA ALA A 96 -2.81 -28.26 -2.05
C ALA A 96 -3.99 -27.28 -2.21
N GLU A 97 -5.07 -27.70 -2.86
CA GLU A 97 -6.26 -26.83 -3.07
C GLU A 97 -6.85 -26.31 -1.76
N SER A 98 -6.78 -27.11 -0.70
CA SER A 98 -7.23 -26.77 0.65
C SER A 98 -6.24 -25.90 1.42
N PHE A 99 -5.07 -25.58 0.86
CA PHE A 99 -4.08 -24.71 1.48
C PHE A 99 -4.49 -23.25 1.34
N GLU A 100 -4.89 -22.65 2.46
CA GLU A 100 -5.26 -21.25 2.56
C GLU A 100 -4.58 -20.66 3.79
N LEU A 101 -4.02 -19.46 3.63
CA LEU A 101 -3.39 -18.73 4.73
C LEU A 101 -4.45 -18.12 5.66
N PRO A 102 -4.17 -18.02 6.96
CA PRO A 102 -5.07 -17.39 7.93
C PRO A 102 -5.60 -16.04 7.44
N SER A 103 -6.90 -15.82 7.58
CA SER A 103 -7.54 -14.63 7.00
C SER A 103 -7.25 -13.38 7.80
N ARG A 104 -7.10 -13.56 9.12
CA ARG A 104 -6.81 -12.52 10.09
C ARG A 104 -5.52 -12.86 10.82
N LEU A 105 -4.77 -11.82 11.18
CA LEU A 105 -3.49 -11.96 11.88
C LEU A 105 -3.66 -12.64 13.26
N GLU A 106 -4.83 -12.49 13.89
CA GLU A 106 -5.21 -13.13 15.17
C GLU A 106 -5.26 -14.66 15.06
N GLU A 107 -5.67 -15.18 13.90
CA GLU A 107 -5.80 -16.63 13.63
C GLU A 107 -4.44 -17.32 13.54
N CYS A 108 -3.35 -16.58 13.26
CA CYS A 108 -2.00 -17.15 13.27
C CYS A 108 -1.56 -17.58 14.68
N VAL A 109 -2.12 -16.95 15.72
CA VAL A 109 -1.65 -17.10 17.12
C VAL A 109 -2.51 -18.08 17.91
N ILE A 110 -3.79 -18.20 17.58
CA ILE A 110 -4.76 -19.06 18.27
C ILE A 110 -4.57 -20.52 17.81
N GLY A 111 -4.20 -21.42 18.73
CA GLY A 111 -4.13 -22.87 18.46
C GLY A 111 -3.04 -23.58 19.24
N ALA A 112 -3.11 -23.61 20.57
CA ALA A 112 -2.21 -24.45 21.37
C ALA A 112 -2.74 -25.88 21.59
N ASP A 113 -4.02 -26.16 21.27
CA ASP A 113 -4.70 -27.31 21.90
C ASP A 113 -5.07 -28.52 21.02
N ASP A 114 -4.87 -28.54 19.69
CA ASP A 114 -5.17 -29.74 18.89
C ASP A 114 -4.11 -30.01 17.80
N MET A 115 -2.98 -30.59 18.20
CA MET A 115 -1.87 -30.97 17.29
C MET A 115 -2.07 -32.38 16.71
N VAL A 116 -2.97 -32.53 15.72
CA VAL A 116 -3.14 -33.82 14.99
C VAL A 116 -3.10 -33.66 13.46
N ASP A 117 -3.23 -32.45 12.90
CA ASP A 117 -3.21 -32.22 11.44
C ASP A 117 -1.93 -31.49 10.97
N ASP A 118 -1.16 -32.18 10.12
CA ASP A 118 0.07 -31.67 9.49
C ASP A 118 -0.21 -30.43 8.61
N LEU A 119 -1.36 -30.44 7.91
CA LEU A 119 -1.75 -29.33 7.04
C LEU A 119 -2.09 -28.06 7.83
N ALA A 120 -2.84 -28.19 8.92
CA ALA A 120 -3.15 -27.06 9.81
C ALA A 120 -1.87 -26.45 10.41
N SER A 121 -0.90 -27.30 10.77
CA SER A 121 0.40 -26.88 11.29
C SER A 121 1.21 -26.08 10.25
N ARG A 122 1.25 -26.55 9.01
CA ARG A 122 1.91 -25.84 7.89
C ARG A 122 1.26 -24.50 7.57
N LYS A 123 -0.08 -24.45 7.47
CA LYS A 123 -0.82 -23.19 7.25
C LYS A 123 -0.49 -22.14 8.31
N ARG A 124 -0.45 -22.56 9.57
CA ARG A 124 -0.10 -21.67 10.69
C ARG A 124 1.35 -21.20 10.62
N SER A 125 2.28 -22.11 10.32
CA SER A 125 3.70 -21.77 10.13
C SER A 125 3.88 -20.70 9.06
N CYS A 126 3.29 -20.90 7.87
CA CYS A 126 3.32 -19.90 6.80
C CYS A 126 2.62 -18.60 7.20
N GLY A 127 1.50 -18.66 7.92
CA GLY A 127 0.81 -17.49 8.44
C GLY A 127 1.67 -16.66 9.42
N LEU A 128 2.41 -17.32 10.31
CA LEU A 128 3.34 -16.69 11.23
C LEU A 128 4.57 -16.11 10.50
N ALA A 129 5.11 -16.84 9.53
CA ALA A 129 6.23 -16.37 8.71
C ALA A 129 5.83 -15.13 7.89
N LEU A 130 4.65 -15.13 7.27
CA LEU A 130 4.13 -13.99 6.54
C LEU A 130 3.84 -12.79 7.46
N LYS A 131 3.38 -13.04 8.70
CA LYS A 131 3.25 -12.01 9.73
C LYS A 131 4.60 -11.36 10.04
N ALA A 132 5.67 -12.14 10.19
CA ALA A 132 7.00 -11.60 10.42
C ALA A 132 7.49 -10.72 9.26
N VAL A 133 7.24 -11.14 8.01
CA VAL A 133 7.51 -10.29 6.82
C VAL A 133 6.71 -9.00 6.88
N ALA A 134 5.42 -9.06 7.24
CA ALA A 134 4.58 -7.88 7.36
C ALA A 134 5.09 -6.92 8.45
N GLU A 135 5.57 -7.42 9.58
CA GLU A 135 6.23 -6.63 10.62
C GLU A 135 7.50 -5.97 10.08
N ALA A 136 8.35 -6.73 9.36
CA ALA A 136 9.55 -6.24 8.70
C ALA A 136 9.29 -5.22 7.58
N CYS A 137 8.07 -5.12 7.04
CA CYS A 137 7.68 -4.11 6.05
C CYS A 137 7.21 -2.78 6.68
N GLU A 138 7.53 -2.51 7.95
CA GLU A 138 7.17 -1.24 8.59
C GLU A 138 7.65 -0.02 7.78
N GLY A 139 6.77 0.98 7.66
CA GLY A 139 7.03 2.20 6.87
C GLY A 139 6.85 2.04 5.36
N PHE A 140 6.61 0.84 4.84
CA PHE A 140 6.39 0.65 3.40
C PHE A 140 5.01 1.12 2.97
N SER A 141 4.94 1.76 1.80
CA SER A 141 3.67 2.13 1.17
C SER A 141 2.99 0.92 0.53
N GLY A 142 1.68 1.02 0.28
CA GLY A 142 0.94 -0.01 -0.46
C GLY A 142 1.54 -0.32 -1.84
N ARG A 143 2.15 0.69 -2.50
CA ARG A 143 2.85 0.53 -3.78
C ARG A 143 4.05 -0.41 -3.64
N ILE A 144 4.87 -0.21 -2.60
CA ILE A 144 6.05 -1.06 -2.35
C ILE A 144 5.60 -2.47 -1.98
N LEU A 145 4.61 -2.61 -1.09
CA LEU A 145 4.08 -3.91 -0.68
C LEU A 145 3.59 -4.76 -1.86
N ARG A 146 2.97 -4.14 -2.88
CA ARG A 146 2.55 -4.84 -4.10
C ARG A 146 3.67 -5.05 -5.12
N LYS A 147 4.80 -4.35 -5.00
CA LYS A 147 6.02 -4.59 -5.78
C LYS A 147 6.83 -5.76 -5.22
N LEU A 148 6.82 -5.96 -3.91
CA LEU A 148 7.61 -7.01 -3.24
C LEU A 148 7.43 -8.42 -3.83
N PRO A 149 6.21 -8.90 -4.17
CA PRO A 149 6.05 -10.21 -4.79
C PRO A 149 6.84 -10.37 -6.11
N PHE A 150 6.90 -9.32 -6.92
CA PHE A 150 7.68 -9.33 -8.15
C PHE A 150 9.18 -9.47 -7.85
N LEU A 151 9.68 -8.71 -6.87
CA LEU A 151 11.09 -8.78 -6.45
C LEU A 151 11.43 -10.13 -5.82
N ALA A 152 10.57 -10.64 -4.95
CA ALA A 152 10.68 -11.96 -4.34
C ALA A 152 10.84 -13.06 -5.39
N HIS A 153 10.07 -13.00 -6.47
CA HIS A 153 10.13 -13.98 -7.55
C HIS A 153 11.51 -13.99 -8.25
N THR A 154 12.22 -12.86 -8.30
CA THR A 154 13.58 -12.81 -8.88
C THR A 154 14.64 -13.56 -8.07
N HIS A 155 14.35 -13.84 -6.79
CA HIS A 155 15.23 -14.62 -5.91
C HIS A 155 14.94 -16.12 -5.95
N LEU A 156 13.88 -16.54 -6.65
CA LEU A 156 13.54 -17.95 -6.77
C LEU A 156 14.39 -18.61 -7.87
N LEU A 157 14.87 -19.81 -7.57
CA LEU A 157 15.64 -20.63 -8.52
C LEU A 157 14.75 -21.31 -9.56
N GLN A 158 13.46 -21.49 -9.26
CA GLN A 158 12.49 -22.19 -10.08
C GLN A 158 11.26 -21.30 -10.32
N PRO A 159 10.59 -21.42 -11.48
CA PRO A 159 9.40 -20.64 -11.79
C PRO A 159 8.19 -21.00 -10.92
N ARG A 160 8.23 -22.17 -10.27
CA ARG A 160 7.22 -22.70 -9.36
C ARG A 160 7.87 -23.04 -8.04
N CYS A 161 7.17 -22.78 -6.94
CA CYS A 161 7.69 -22.99 -5.59
C CYS A 161 6.56 -23.26 -4.59
N SER A 162 6.92 -23.77 -3.42
CA SER A 162 6.03 -23.87 -2.27
C SER A 162 5.77 -22.50 -1.63
N CYS A 163 4.73 -22.41 -0.80
CA CYS A 163 4.41 -21.20 -0.06
C CYS A 163 5.54 -20.82 0.91
N GLU A 164 6.18 -21.80 1.55
CA GLU A 164 7.30 -21.59 2.48
C GLU A 164 8.51 -20.97 1.77
N GLU A 165 8.89 -21.53 0.61
CA GLU A 165 9.96 -20.99 -0.23
C GLU A 165 9.64 -19.56 -0.69
N TYR A 166 8.41 -19.32 -1.12
CA TYR A 166 7.99 -17.99 -1.57
C TYR A 166 8.03 -16.95 -0.45
N ILE A 167 7.58 -17.29 0.76
CA ILE A 167 7.63 -16.38 1.92
C ILE A 167 9.08 -16.10 2.31
N SER A 168 9.97 -17.09 2.23
CA SER A 168 11.40 -16.89 2.45
C SER A 168 12.01 -15.91 1.42
N ALA A 169 11.69 -16.07 0.14
CA ALA A 169 12.11 -15.14 -0.91
C ALA A 169 11.53 -13.73 -0.71
N LEU A 170 10.29 -13.64 -0.22
CA LEU A 170 9.64 -12.37 0.12
C LEU A 170 10.34 -11.66 1.27
N GLN A 171 10.79 -12.39 2.29
CA GLN A 171 11.59 -11.84 3.38
C GLN A 171 12.92 -11.29 2.87
N GLN A 172 13.59 -11.97 1.94
CA GLN A 172 14.83 -11.50 1.33
C GLN A 172 14.60 -10.21 0.53
N ALA A 173 13.56 -10.17 -0.31
CA ALA A 173 13.18 -8.98 -1.07
C ALA A 173 12.85 -7.78 -0.16
N CYS A 174 12.16 -8.03 0.96
CA CYS A 174 11.86 -7.00 1.97
C CYS A 174 13.14 -6.41 2.57
N ASN A 175 14.11 -7.27 2.93
CA ASN A 175 15.36 -6.82 3.53
C ASN A 175 16.20 -5.99 2.54
N LEU A 176 16.24 -6.38 1.27
CA LEU A 176 16.93 -5.63 0.21
C LEU A 176 16.29 -4.25 -0.03
N GLU A 177 14.97 -4.20 -0.20
CA GLU A 177 14.25 -2.92 -0.36
C GLU A 177 14.42 -1.99 0.84
N ARG A 178 14.55 -2.54 2.05
CA ARG A 178 14.88 -1.76 3.24
C ARG A 178 16.31 -1.21 3.19
N ALA A 179 17.29 -2.04 2.86
CA ALA A 179 18.68 -1.63 2.74
C ALA A 179 18.86 -0.52 1.68
N ASP A 180 18.22 -0.65 0.51
CA ASP A 180 18.26 0.36 -0.55
C ASP A 180 17.67 1.70 -0.09
N ARG A 181 16.61 1.66 0.72
CA ARG A 181 16.00 2.86 1.30
C ARG A 181 16.89 3.51 2.35
N ASP A 182 17.53 2.71 3.19
CA ASP A 182 18.43 3.22 4.23
C ASP A 182 19.60 3.98 3.58
N ILE A 183 20.14 3.47 2.46
CA ILE A 183 21.18 4.15 1.66
C ILE A 183 20.70 5.49 1.10
N LEU A 184 19.45 5.59 0.63
CA LEU A 184 18.90 6.83 0.08
C LEU A 184 18.53 7.86 1.16
N SER A 185 18.43 7.43 2.42
CA SER A 185 18.04 8.28 3.55
C SER A 185 19.20 8.81 4.39
N GLY A 186 20.42 8.28 4.19
CA GLY A 186 21.66 8.73 4.84
C GLY A 186 22.49 9.65 3.96
#